data_AF-A0A4Q0Z603-F1
#
_entry.id   AF-A0A4Q0Z603-F1
#
_cell.length_a   1.000
_cell.length_b   1.000
_cell.length_c   1.000
_cell.angle_alpha   90.00
_cell.angle_beta   90.00
_cell.angle_gamma   90.00
#
_symmetry.space_group_name_H-M   'P 1'
#
loop_
_entity.id
_entity.type
_entity.pdbx_description
1 polymer ?
#
loop_
_entity_poly.entity_id
_entity_poly.type
_entity_poly.pdbx_seq_one_letter_code
_entity_poly.pdbx_strand_id
1 'polypeptide(L)'
;MGQIPLELISNFISMVILIMIFVKYYQYKQKLDVLKGLDDLKNKKKLTAEDKSFISSNLKDYQILFARDEQRVKLAYPIFILVAGIVLAFLEFKEAMIHLNVIVVAFIFMQVNKIHNRNFVNLLTELNK
;
A
#
# COMPACT_ATOMS: atom_id res chain seq x y z
N MET A 1 25.72 18.79 -22.71
CA MET A 1 24.30 18.64 -22.33
C MET A 1 24.26 18.37 -20.84
N GLY A 2 23.60 19.22 -20.05
CA GLY A 2 23.61 19.08 -18.59
C GLY A 2 22.95 17.78 -18.16
N GLN A 3 23.74 16.84 -17.63
CA GLN A 3 23.22 15.64 -17.00
C GLN A 3 22.62 16.06 -15.66
N ILE A 4 21.33 15.79 -15.45
CA ILE A 4 20.69 15.96 -14.16
C ILE A 4 21.35 14.96 -13.19
N PRO A 5 21.85 15.37 -12.03
CA PRO A 5 22.45 14.46 -11.07
C PRO A 5 21.49 13.34 -10.69
N LEU A 6 21.97 12.09 -10.69
CA LEU A 6 21.18 10.90 -10.38
C LEU A 6 20.55 10.97 -8.97
N GLU A 7 21.23 11.64 -8.05
CA GLU A 7 20.77 11.94 -6.70
C GLU A 7 19.47 12.78 -6.71
N LEU A 8 19.38 13.78 -7.60
CA LEU A 8 18.22 14.67 -7.70
C LEU A 8 16.99 13.88 -8.18
N ILE A 9 17.18 13.00 -9.16
CA ILE A 9 16.12 12.12 -9.67
C ILE A 9 15.62 11.19 -8.56
N SER A 10 16.55 10.60 -7.79
CA SER A 10 16.23 9.67 -6.71
C SER A 10 15.45 10.34 -5.59
N ASN A 11 15.87 11.54 -5.18
CA ASN A 11 15.16 12.33 -4.17
C ASN A 11 13.77 12.75 -4.65
N PHE A 12 13.65 13.15 -5.91
CA PHE A 12 12.36 13.49 -6.50
C PHE A 12 11.40 12.30 -6.51
N ILE A 13 11.87 11.12 -6.92
CA ILE A 13 11.07 9.89 -6.90
C ILE A 13 10.62 9.56 -5.46
N SER A 14 11.53 9.61 -4.48
CA SER A 14 11.19 9.39 -3.07
C SER A 14 10.10 10.35 -2.58
N MET A 15 10.22 11.64 -2.91
CA MET A 15 9.22 12.65 -2.55
C MET A 15 7.85 12.34 -3.16
N VAL A 16 7.81 11.94 -4.43
CA VAL A 16 6.57 11.54 -5.10
C VAL A 16 5.93 10.33 -4.41
N ILE A 17 6.73 9.31 -4.06
CA ILE A 17 6.20 8.12 -3.36
C ILE A 17 5.66 8.52 -1.98
N LEU A 18 6.34 9.39 -1.24
CA LEU A 18 5.84 9.89 0.04
C LEU A 18 4.48 10.59 -0.10
N ILE A 19 4.32 11.47 -1.09
CA ILE A 19 3.03 12.11 -1.38
C ILE A 19 1.95 11.05 -1.68
N MET A 20 2.28 10.02 -2.47
CA MET A 20 1.36 8.91 -2.75
C MET A 20 0.97 8.13 -1.49
N ILE A 21 1.89 7.91 -0.55
CA ILE A 21 1.60 7.27 0.74
C ILE A 21 0.56 8.11 1.50
N PHE A 22 0.74 9.44 1.58
CA PHE A 22 -0.22 10.31 2.25
C PHE A 22 -1.59 10.27 1.57
N VAL A 23 -1.66 10.36 0.25
CA VAL A 23 -2.93 10.26 -0.49
C VAL A 23 -3.63 8.92 -0.21
N LYS A 24 -2.87 7.81 -0.26
CA LYS A 24 -3.37 6.47 0.09
C LYS A 24 -3.91 6.41 1.51
N TYR A 25 -3.23 7.04 2.46
CA TYR A 25 -3.67 7.10 3.85
C TYR A 25 -5.01 7.84 3.98
N TYR A 26 -5.18 8.98 3.31
CA TYR A 26 -6.46 9.70 3.32
C TYR A 26 -7.59 8.88 2.69
N GLN A 27 -7.35 8.22 1.55
CA GLN A 27 -8.32 7.33 0.91
C GLN A 27 -8.69 6.14 1.82
N TYR A 28 -7.70 5.57 2.52
CA TYR A 28 -7.91 4.51 3.47
C TYR A 28 -8.85 4.95 4.60
N LYS A 29 -8.60 6.14 5.17
CA LYS A 29 -9.43 6.70 6.23
C LYS A 29 -10.89 6.88 5.80
N GLN A 30 -11.13 7.47 4.63
CA GLN A 30 -12.48 7.66 4.11
C GLN A 30 -13.24 6.35 3.96
N LYS A 31 -12.60 5.32 3.39
CA LYS A 31 -13.21 4.00 3.24
C LYS A 31 -13.45 3.31 4.58
N LEU A 32 -12.53 3.46 5.52
CA LEU A 32 -12.68 2.93 6.87
C LEU A 32 -13.89 3.55 7.58
N ASP A 33 -14.11 4.85 7.42
CA ASP A 33 -15.25 5.54 8.02
C ASP A 33 -16.59 5.05 7.44
N VAL A 34 -16.64 4.74 6.13
CA VAL A 34 -17.80 4.08 5.50
C VAL A 34 -18.07 2.70 6.14
N LEU A 35 -17.03 1.88 6.29
CA LEU A 35 -17.18 0.54 6.89
C LEU A 35 -17.59 0.60 8.37
N LYS A 36 -17.11 1.58 9.13
CA LYS A 36 -17.57 1.83 10.51
C LYS A 36 -19.05 2.22 10.54
N GLY A 37 -19.51 3.03 9.59
CA GLY A 37 -20.93 3.36 9.44
C GLY A 37 -21.79 2.11 9.19
N LEU A 38 -21.30 1.18 8.36
CA LEU A 38 -21.96 -0.12 8.14
C LEU A 38 -21.98 -0.98 9.40
N ASP A 39 -20.91 -0.97 10.19
CA ASP A 39 -20.86 -1.67 11.49
C ASP A 39 -21.88 -1.12 12.48
N ASP A 40 -22.00 0.20 12.58
CA ASP A 40 -23.03 0.84 13.41
C ASP A 40 -24.45 0.45 12.97
N LEU A 41 -24.71 0.38 11.66
CA LEU A 41 -25.99 -0.07 11.12
C LEU A 41 -26.25 -1.55 11.43
N LYS A 42 -25.22 -2.38 11.34
CA LYS A 42 -25.28 -3.80 11.71
C LYS A 42 -25.64 -3.97 13.19
N ASN A 43 -24.97 -3.24 14.08
CA ASN A 43 -25.20 -3.26 15.52
C ASN A 43 -26.63 -2.80 15.86
N LYS A 44 -27.20 -1.89 15.06
CA LYS A 44 -28.59 -1.44 15.17
C LYS A 44 -29.61 -2.34 14.45
N LYS A 45 -29.18 -3.43 13.81
CA LYS A 45 -29.99 -4.32 12.95
C LYS A 45 -30.71 -3.58 11.80
N LYS A 46 -30.08 -2.54 11.26
CA LYS A 46 -30.63 -1.67 10.20
C LYS A 46 -29.96 -1.85 8.83
N LEU A 47 -29.16 -2.91 8.65
CA LEU A 47 -28.57 -3.21 7.35
C LEU A 47 -29.64 -3.56 6.32
N THR A 48 -29.65 -2.82 5.21
CA THR A 48 -30.52 -3.09 4.07
C THR A 48 -30.00 -4.27 3.24
N ALA A 49 -30.80 -4.75 2.29
CA ALA A 49 -30.34 -5.76 1.34
C ALA A 49 -29.21 -5.24 0.44
N GLU A 50 -29.25 -3.96 0.09
CA GLU A 50 -28.21 -3.27 -0.69
C GLU A 50 -26.90 -3.22 0.08
N ASP A 51 -26.94 -2.88 1.38
CA ASP A 51 -25.73 -2.85 2.23
C ASP A 51 -25.07 -4.23 2.32
N LYS A 52 -25.88 -5.30 2.47
CA LYS A 52 -25.37 -6.67 2.52
C LYS A 52 -24.74 -7.09 1.20
N SER A 53 -25.34 -6.71 0.07
CA SER A 53 -24.77 -6.93 -1.27
C SER A 53 -23.45 -6.16 -1.45
N PHE A 54 -23.41 -4.91 -0.98
CA PHE A 54 -22.21 -4.09 -0.98
C PHE A 54 -21.09 -4.72 -0.15
N ILE A 55 -21.37 -5.19 1.06
CA ILE A 55 -20.39 -5.85 1.94
C ILE A 55 -19.82 -7.11 1.26
N SER A 56 -20.69 -7.97 0.73
CA SER A 56 -20.27 -9.24 0.11
C SER A 56 -19.44 -9.04 -1.17
N SER A 57 -19.85 -8.11 -2.03
CA SER A 57 -19.11 -7.79 -3.25
C SER A 57 -17.75 -7.18 -2.94
N ASN A 58 -17.70 -6.20 -2.04
CA ASN A 58 -16.43 -5.58 -1.63
C ASN A 58 -15.51 -6.58 -0.91
N LEU A 59 -16.05 -7.50 -0.10
CA LEU A 59 -15.24 -8.52 0.56
C LEU A 59 -14.46 -9.34 -0.46
N LYS A 60 -15.14 -9.81 -1.51
CA LYS A 60 -14.51 -10.57 -2.60
C LYS A 60 -13.44 -9.74 -3.31
N ASP A 61 -13.74 -8.49 -3.63
CA ASP A 61 -12.79 -7.61 -4.33
C ASP A 61 -11.53 -7.34 -3.50
N TYR A 62 -11.69 -7.02 -2.21
CA TYR A 62 -10.56 -6.78 -1.32
C TYR A 62 -9.75 -8.05 -1.03
N GLN A 63 -10.37 -9.24 -1.01
CA GLN A 63 -9.64 -10.50 -0.91
C GLN A 63 -8.72 -10.70 -2.12
N ILE A 64 -9.21 -10.43 -3.33
CA ILE A 64 -8.41 -10.50 -4.56
C ILE A 64 -7.27 -9.48 -4.52
N LEU A 65 -7.56 -8.24 -4.12
CA LEU A 65 -6.54 -7.19 -4.01
C LEU A 65 -5.46 -7.54 -2.98
N PHE A 66 -5.86 -8.03 -1.80
CA PHE A 66 -4.94 -8.45 -0.76
C PHE A 66 -4.03 -9.59 -1.24
N ALA A 67 -4.59 -10.63 -1.87
CA ALA A 67 -3.81 -11.74 -2.41
C ALA A 67 -2.79 -11.26 -3.47
N ARG A 68 -3.20 -10.33 -4.35
CA ARG A 68 -2.29 -9.72 -5.34
C ARG A 68 -1.17 -8.92 -4.66
N ASP A 69 -1.47 -8.16 -3.62
CA ASP A 69 -0.45 -7.41 -2.87
C ASP A 69 0.52 -8.35 -2.16
N GLU A 70 0.05 -9.46 -1.60
CA GLU A 70 0.93 -10.48 -1.01
C GLU A 70 1.91 -11.06 -2.04
N GLN A 71 1.42 -11.39 -3.23
CA GLN A 71 2.25 -11.90 -4.32
C GLN A 71 3.27 -10.85 -4.77
N ARG A 72 2.83 -9.59 -4.94
CA ARG A 72 3.72 -8.50 -5.33
C ARG A 72 4.81 -8.25 -4.31
N VAL A 73 4.50 -8.23 -3.02
CA VAL A 73 5.50 -8.07 -1.95
C VAL A 73 6.50 -9.22 -1.95
N LYS A 74 6.02 -10.46 -2.09
CA LYS A 74 6.90 -11.65 -2.16
C LYS A 74 7.85 -11.60 -3.36
N LEU A 75 7.36 -11.13 -4.51
CA LEU A 75 8.17 -11.00 -5.72
C LEU A 75 9.15 -9.81 -5.64
N ALA A 76 8.71 -8.67 -5.09
CA ALA A 76 9.52 -7.47 -5.02
C ALA A 76 10.66 -7.58 -4.01
N TYR A 77 10.50 -8.34 -2.93
CA TYR A 77 11.52 -8.51 -1.90
C TYR A 77 12.90 -8.95 -2.45
N PRO A 78 13.03 -10.07 -3.18
CA PRO A 78 14.32 -10.45 -3.77
C PRO A 78 14.83 -9.44 -4.81
N ILE A 79 13.93 -8.77 -5.54
CA ILE A 79 14.31 -7.72 -6.50
C ILE A 79 14.93 -6.53 -5.77
N PHE A 80 14.33 -6.07 -4.67
CA PHE A 80 14.87 -4.98 -3.87
C PHE A 80 16.23 -5.33 -3.27
N ILE A 81 16.43 -6.56 -2.80
CA ILE A 81 17.73 -7.03 -2.32
C ILE A 81 18.76 -7.00 -3.46
N LEU A 82 18.41 -7.50 -4.64
CA LEU A 82 19.30 -7.51 -5.79
C LEU A 82 19.71 -6.08 -6.20
N VAL A 83 18.73 -5.17 -6.32
CA VAL A 83 18.99 -3.77 -6.66
C VAL A 83 19.85 -3.09 -5.60
N ALA A 84 19.56 -3.32 -4.31
CA ALA A 84 20.37 -2.78 -3.22
C ALA A 84 21.82 -3.28 -3.28
N GLY A 85 22.03 -4.58 -3.56
CA GLY A 85 23.36 -5.16 -3.74
C GLY A 85 24.12 -4.55 -4.91
N ILE A 86 23.45 -4.32 -6.05
CA ILE A 86 24.04 -3.64 -7.21
C ILE A 86 24.44 -2.21 -6.84
N VAL A 87 23.53 -1.45 -6.22
CA VAL A 87 23.79 -0.06 -5.81
C VAL A 87 25.01 0.03 -4.89
N LEU A 88 25.12 -0.87 -3.91
CA LEU A 88 26.24 -0.92 -2.96
C LEU A 88 27.56 -1.40 -3.59
N ALA A 89 27.51 -2.21 -4.64
CA ALA A 89 28.70 -2.73 -5.31
C ALA A 89 29.35 -1.72 -6.26
N PHE A 90 28.57 -0.80 -6.84
CA PHE A 90 29.02 0.11 -7.89
C PHE A 90 29.12 1.59 -7.48
N LEU A 91 28.52 1.98 -6.35
CA LEU A 91 28.56 3.38 -5.87
C LEU A 91 29.29 3.49 -4.54
N GLU A 92 29.85 4.68 -4.27
CA GLU A 92 30.37 5.00 -2.95
C GLU A 92 29.25 4.96 -1.91
N PHE A 93 29.58 4.54 -0.69
CA PHE A 93 28.59 4.33 0.38
C PHE A 93 27.64 5.53 0.58
N LYS A 94 28.18 6.76 0.52
CA LYS A 94 27.39 7.98 0.70
C LYS A 94 26.32 8.16 -0.39
N GLU A 95 26.69 7.93 -1.65
CA GLU A 95 25.79 8.05 -2.80
C GLU A 95 24.80 6.88 -2.82
N ALA A 96 25.26 5.66 -2.56
CA ALA A 96 24.44 4.47 -2.44
C ALA A 96 23.26 4.66 -1.47
N MET A 97 23.49 5.28 -0.31
CA MET A 97 22.45 5.54 0.69
C MET A 97 21.28 6.36 0.16
N ILE A 98 21.50 7.29 -0.77
CA ILE A 98 20.45 8.11 -1.39
C ILE A 98 19.53 7.22 -2.22
N HIS A 99 20.10 6.33 -3.02
CA HIS A 99 19.35 5.40 -3.87
C HIS A 99 18.65 4.31 -3.05
N LEU A 100 19.28 3.82 -2.00
CA LEU A 100 18.67 2.86 -1.08
C LEU A 100 17.42 3.44 -0.39
N ASN A 101 17.38 4.75 -0.13
CA ASN A 101 16.18 5.38 0.42
C ASN A 101 14.96 5.21 -0.51
N VAL A 102 15.15 5.34 -1.82
CA VAL A 102 14.07 5.11 -2.81
C VAL A 102 13.53 3.70 -2.70
N ILE A 103 14.42 2.71 -2.56
CA ILE A 103 14.07 1.29 -2.41
C ILE A 103 13.24 1.08 -1.14
N VAL A 104 13.70 1.63 -0.02
CA VAL A 104 13.02 1.53 1.28
C VAL A 104 11.63 2.17 1.21
N VAL A 105 11.53 3.38 0.67
CA VAL A 105 10.25 4.10 0.57
C VAL A 105 9.27 3.38 -0.37
N ALA A 106 9.75 2.83 -1.49
CA ALA A 106 8.94 2.00 -2.38
C ALA A 106 8.45 0.73 -1.67
N PHE A 107 9.31 0.06 -0.90
CA PHE A 107 8.93 -1.11 -0.12
C PHE A 107 7.88 -0.77 0.95
N ILE A 108 8.05 0.34 1.67
CA ILE A 108 7.08 0.84 2.65
C ILE A 108 5.73 1.07 1.98
N PHE A 109 5.70 1.73 0.82
CA PHE A 109 4.46 1.96 0.07
C PHE A 109 3.73 0.65 -0.27
N MET A 110 4.46 -0.38 -0.70
CA MET A 110 3.86 -1.70 -0.96
C MET A 110 3.28 -2.34 0.30
N GLN A 111 3.99 -2.25 1.44
CA GLN A 111 3.51 -2.79 2.70
C GLN A 111 2.27 -2.06 3.22
N VAL A 112 2.23 -0.73 3.11
CA VAL A 112 1.06 0.07 3.49
C VAL A 112 -0.18 -0.37 2.71
N ASN A 113 -0.05 -0.57 1.40
CA ASN A 113 -1.17 -1.07 0.58
C ASN A 113 -1.66 -2.45 1.03
N LYS A 114 -0.72 -3.39 1.25
CA LYS A 114 -1.03 -4.72 1.75
C LYS A 114 -1.77 -4.66 3.09
N ILE A 115 -1.30 -3.83 4.02
CA ILE A 115 -1.90 -3.67 5.36
C ILE A 115 -3.31 -3.10 5.25
N HIS A 116 -3.51 -2.05 4.46
CA HIS A 116 -4.83 -1.45 4.26
C HIS A 116 -5.84 -2.46 3.71
N ASN A 117 -5.46 -3.21 2.67
CA ASN A 117 -6.34 -4.21 2.06
C ASN A 117 -6.62 -5.38 3.03
N ARG A 118 -5.62 -5.83 3.80
CA ARG A 118 -5.83 -6.83 4.86
C ARG A 118 -6.85 -6.36 5.89
N ASN A 119 -6.73 -5.12 6.34
CA ASN A 119 -7.64 -4.55 7.33
C ASN A 119 -9.07 -4.48 6.78
N PHE A 120 -9.25 -4.08 5.52
CA PHE A 120 -10.56 -4.10 4.88
C PHE A 120 -11.15 -5.50 4.77
N VAL A 121 -10.35 -6.51 4.38
CA VAL A 121 -10.81 -7.90 4.36
C VAL A 121 -11.28 -8.34 5.74
N ASN A 122 -10.52 -8.06 6.79
CA ASN A 122 -10.87 -8.44 8.15
C ASN A 122 -12.19 -7.79 8.59
N LEU A 123 -12.33 -6.47 8.42
CA LEU A 123 -13.53 -5.74 8.78
C LEU A 123 -14.76 -6.21 7.98
N LEU A 124 -14.62 -6.38 6.67
CA LEU A 124 -15.71 -6.86 5.82
C LEU A 124 -16.10 -8.31 6.15
N THR A 125 -15.13 -9.14 6.56
CA THR A 125 -15.41 -10.51 7.02
C THR A 125 -16.23 -10.48 8.31
N GLU A 126 -15.90 -9.59 9.25
CA GLU A 126 -16.67 -9.39 10.48
C GLU A 126 -18.07 -8.85 10.19
N LEU A 127 -18.20 -7.90 9.26
CA LEU A 127 -19.48 -7.35 8.83
C LEU A 127 -20.38 -8.38 8.13
N ASN A 128 -19.79 -9.30 7.37
CA ASN A 128 -20.53 -10.33 6.62
C ASN A 128 -21.00 -11.52 7.47
N LYS A 129 -20.54 -11.65 8.72
CA LYS A 129 -21.03 -12.66 9.68
C LYS A 129 -22.41 -12.31 10.24
#